data_AF-A0A0D2A784-F1
#
_entry.id   AF-A0A0D2A784-F1
#
_cell.length_a   1.000
_cell.length_b   1.000
_cell.length_c   1.000
_cell.angle_alpha   90.00
_cell.angle_beta   90.00
_cell.angle_gamma   90.00
#
_symmetry.space_group_name_H-M   'P 1'
#
loop_
_entity.id
_entity.type
_entity.pdbx_description
1 polymer ?
#
loop_
_entity_poly.entity_id
_entity_poly.type
_entity_poly.pdbx_seq_one_letter_code
_entity_poly.pdbx_strand_id
1 'polypeptide(L)'
;MKMKKRVLCVYDGQRRLWKDDMMLDSEFEVRMRLPGGDGKQYITDLDVQTIKRAEAILGATEEERGPWVQNNVYEAPGMPALDSLYQV
;
A
#
# COMPACT_ATOMS: atom_id res chain seq x y z
N MET A 1 3.74 24.86 -2.21
CA MET A 1 3.99 23.44 -2.54
C MET A 1 4.08 22.68 -1.22
N LYS A 2 3.00 21.98 -0.81
CA LYS A 2 2.94 21.27 0.48
C LYS A 2 2.69 19.79 0.26
N MET A 3 3.45 19.22 -0.66
CA MET A 3 3.36 17.80 -1.00
C MET A 3 3.82 16.95 0.19
N LYS A 4 3.00 15.97 0.57
CA LYS A 4 3.25 15.07 1.69
C LYS A 4 3.50 13.66 1.18
N LYS A 5 4.56 13.05 1.71
CA LYS A 5 4.84 11.63 1.48
C LYS A 5 3.96 10.76 2.37
N ARG A 6 3.31 9.77 1.80
CA ARG A 6 2.56 8.71 2.48
C ARG A 6 3.04 7.36 1.96
N VAL A 7 3.35 6.44 2.87
CA VAL A 7 3.74 5.08 2.49
C VAL A 7 2.57 4.16 2.77
N LEU A 8 2.12 3.42 1.75
CA LEU A 8 1.04 2.44 1.84
C LEU A 8 1.61 1.05 1.57
N CYS A 9 1.32 0.10 2.45
CA CYS A 9 1.54 -1.32 2.22
C CYS A 9 0.23 -2.07 2.42
N VAL A 10 -0.25 -2.77 1.39
CA VAL A 10 -1.50 -3.53 1.43
C VAL A 10 -1.17 -5.02 1.49
N TYR A 11 -1.82 -5.72 2.39
CA TYR A 11 -1.69 -7.16 2.60
C TYR A 11 -3.06 -7.82 2.54
N ASP A 12 -3.11 -9.01 1.95
CA ASP A 12 -4.22 -9.94 1.99
C ASP A 12 -3.73 -11.22 2.69
N GLY A 13 -4.01 -11.32 4.00
CA GLY A 13 -3.38 -12.30 4.87
C GLY A 13 -1.85 -12.18 4.87
N GLN A 14 -1.15 -13.27 4.51
CA GLN A 14 0.31 -13.30 4.38
C GLN A 14 0.82 -12.73 3.05
N ARG A 15 -0.05 -12.56 2.05
CA ARG A 15 0.31 -12.04 0.73
C ARG A 15 0.40 -10.52 0.79
N ARG A 16 1.58 -9.95 0.51
CA ARG A 16 1.70 -8.51 0.25
C ARG A 16 1.22 -8.22 -1.17
N LEU A 17 0.13 -7.48 -1.30
CA LEU A 17 -0.47 -7.12 -2.59
C LEU A 17 0.23 -5.93 -3.24
N TRP A 18 0.56 -4.90 -2.46
CA TRP A 18 1.11 -3.66 -3.01
C TRP A 18 1.96 -2.91 -1.98
N LYS A 19 2.98 -2.20 -2.44
CA LYS A 19 3.74 -1.23 -1.65
C LYS A 19 3.95 0.02 -2.49
N ASP A 20 3.45 1.16 -2.01
CA ASP A 20 3.49 2.43 -2.72
C ASP A 20 4.05 3.55 -1.84
N ASP A 21 4.85 4.41 -2.46
CA ASP A 21 5.32 5.67 -1.89
C ASP A 21 4.54 6.80 -2.57
N MET A 22 3.41 7.18 -1.98
CA MET A 22 2.52 8.20 -2.53
C MET A 22 3.00 9.60 -2.16
N MET A 23 2.97 10.49 -3.14
CA MET A 23 3.17 11.93 -2.94
C MET A 23 1.84 12.63 -3.17
N LEU A 24 1.16 12.99 -2.08
CA LEU A 24 -0.17 13.60 -2.11
C LEU A 24 -0.08 15.08 -1.76
N ASP A 25 -0.87 15.90 -2.44
CA ASP A 25 -1.02 17.33 -2.16
C ASP A 25 -2.49 17.64 -1.89
N SER A 26 -2.73 18.57 -0.97
CA SER A 26 -4.06 19.10 -0.69
C SER A 26 -3.90 20.56 -0.27
N GLU A 27 -4.51 21.46 -1.04
CA GLU A 27 -4.42 22.90 -0.83
C GLU A 27 -5.06 23.31 0.51
N PHE A 28 -6.18 22.66 0.86
CA PHE A 28 -6.91 22.85 2.11
C PHE A 28 -7.12 21.51 2.82
N GLU A 29 -6.14 21.12 3.65
CA GLU A 29 -6.25 19.89 4.45
C GLU A 29 -7.33 20.03 5.53
N VAL A 30 -8.40 19.27 5.39
CA VAL A 30 -9.46 19.18 6.40
C VAL A 30 -9.00 18.24 7.52
N ARG A 31 -9.06 18.69 8.77
CA ARG A 31 -8.65 17.91 9.94
C ARG A 31 -9.82 17.70 10.89
N MET A 32 -10.22 16.45 11.07
CA MET A 32 -11.24 16.05 12.04
C MET A 32 -10.55 15.40 13.24
N ARG A 33 -10.99 15.71 14.46
CA ARG A 33 -10.46 15.04 15.65
C ARG A 33 -10.91 13.58 15.65
N LEU A 34 -9.99 12.67 15.99
CA LEU A 34 -10.31 11.26 16.12
C LEU A 34 -11.28 11.05 17.30
N PRO A 35 -12.48 10.47 17.09
CA PRO A 35 -13.41 10.18 18.18
C PRO A 35 -12.80 9.19 19.17
N GLY A 36 -12.88 9.49 20.47
CA GLY A 36 -12.34 8.62 21.53
C GLY A 36 -10.82 8.66 21.72
N GLY A 37 -10.09 9.51 20.98
CA GLY A 37 -8.66 9.75 21.19
C GLY A 37 -8.37 10.88 22.19
N ASP A 38 -7.10 11.10 22.50
CA ASP A 38 -6.61 12.13 23.43
C ASP A 38 -6.77 13.58 22.91
N GLY A 39 -7.56 13.81 21.86
CA GLY A 39 -7.77 15.11 21.21
C GLY A 39 -6.57 15.64 20.43
N LYS A 40 -5.43 14.96 20.45
CA LYS A 40 -4.21 15.30 19.68
C LYS A 40 -4.13 14.62 18.32
N GLN A 41 -4.94 13.58 18.10
CA GLN A 41 -4.97 12.80 16.87
C GLN A 41 -6.03 13.37 15.94
N TYR A 42 -5.68 13.46 14.65
CA TYR A 42 -6.56 13.97 13.61
C TYR A 42 -6.62 12.96 12.47
N ILE A 43 -7.81 12.84 11.88
CA ILE A 43 -8.02 12.23 10.58
C ILE A 43 -8.06 13.35 9.55
N THR A 44 -7.35 13.18 8.45
CA THR A 44 -7.37 14.13 7.33
C THR A 44 -7.92 13.51 6.05
N ASP A 45 -8.26 14.36 5.09
CA ASP A 45 -8.67 13.98 3.74
C ASP A 45 -7.63 13.06 3.05
N LEU A 46 -6.34 13.28 3.31
CA LEU A 46 -5.26 12.42 2.80
C LEU A 46 -5.30 11.01 3.37
N ASP A 47 -5.74 10.84 4.62
CA ASP A 47 -5.93 9.50 5.21
C ASP A 47 -7.08 8.77 4.50
N VAL A 48 -8.18 9.48 4.20
CA VAL A 48 -9.31 8.92 3.44
C VAL A 48 -8.89 8.52 2.03
N GLN A 49 -8.08 9.34 1.33
CA GLN A 49 -7.55 8.97 0.02
C GLN A 49 -6.65 7.72 0.09
N THR A 50 -5.84 7.62 1.15
CA THR A 50 -4.98 6.45 1.38
C THR A 50 -5.80 5.18 1.59
N ILE A 51 -6.89 5.27 2.36
CA ILE A 51 -7.82 4.14 2.60
C ILE A 51 -8.53 3.74 1.31
N LYS A 52 -9.07 4.70 0.54
CA LYS A 52 -9.74 4.41 -0.74
C LYS A 52 -8.84 3.65 -1.72
N ARG A 53 -7.54 4.00 -1.77
CA ARG A 53 -6.57 3.28 -2.61
C ARG A 53 -6.33 1.86 -2.09
N ALA A 54 -6.24 1.68 -0.77
CA ALA A 54 -6.11 0.36 -0.17
C ALA A 54 -7.35 -0.52 -0.45
N GLU A 55 -8.56 0.03 -0.31
CA GLU A 55 -9.81 -0.64 -0.63
C GLU A 55 -9.89 -1.03 -2.11
N ALA A 56 -9.45 -0.18 -3.03
CA ALA A 56 -9.38 -0.51 -4.45
C ALA A 56 -8.44 -1.69 -4.73
N ILE A 57 -7.27 -1.75 -4.06
CA ILE A 57 -6.31 -2.85 -4.20
C ILE A 57 -6.90 -4.15 -3.61
N LEU A 58 -7.57 -4.07 -2.47
CA LEU A 58 -8.26 -5.21 -1.86
C LEU A 58 -9.51 -5.64 -2.66
N GLY A 59 -10.14 -4.73 -3.40
CA GLY A 59 -11.28 -5.02 -4.26
C GLY A 59 -10.90 -5.51 -5.65
N ALA A 60 -9.61 -5.53 -6.01
CA ALA A 60 -9.14 -5.97 -7.32
C ALA A 60 -9.54 -7.42 -7.59
N THR A 61 -9.98 -7.70 -8.82
CA THR A 61 -10.39 -9.02 -9.30
C THR A 61 -9.22 -10.01 -9.29
N GLU A 62 -9.50 -11.31 -9.38
CA GLU A 62 -8.43 -12.32 -9.43
C GLU A 62 -7.53 -12.14 -10.67
N GLU A 63 -8.12 -11.71 -11.80
CA GLU A 63 -7.41 -11.39 -13.03
C GLU A 63 -6.46 -10.20 -12.87
N GLU A 64 -6.88 -9.15 -12.17
CA GLU A 64 -6.06 -7.95 -11.91
C GLU A 64 -4.97 -8.19 -10.86
N ARG A 65 -5.24 -9.04 -9.86
CA ARG A 65 -4.28 -9.37 -8.80
C ARG A 65 -3.13 -10.24 -9.30
N GLY A 66 -3.38 -11.05 -10.33
CA GLY A 66 -2.44 -12.03 -10.85
C GLY A 66 -2.10 -13.16 -9.85
N PRO A 67 -1.27 -14.12 -10.26
CA PRO A 67 -0.87 -15.25 -9.43
C PRO A 67 -0.09 -14.78 -8.19
N TRP A 68 -0.27 -15.45 -7.07
CA TRP A 68 0.52 -15.18 -5.87
C TRP A 68 1.96 -15.68 -6.04
N VAL A 69 2.93 -14.81 -5.82
CA VAL A 69 4.36 -15.16 -5.84
C VAL A 69 4.94 -14.85 -4.47
N GLN A 70 5.51 -15.86 -3.81
CA GLN A 70 5.84 -15.84 -2.39
C GLN A 70 6.90 -14.79 -1.99
N ASN A 71 7.53 -14.08 -2.94
CA ASN A 71 8.56 -13.07 -2.66
C ASN A 71 8.37 -11.71 -3.34
N ASN A 72 7.29 -11.47 -4.12
CA ASN A 72 7.05 -10.21 -4.85
C ASN A 72 8.21 -9.70 -5.73
N VAL A 73 9.26 -10.51 -5.91
CA VAL A 73 10.25 -10.34 -6.94
C VAL A 73 9.64 -11.06 -8.12
N TYR A 74 9.04 -10.33 -9.05
CA TYR A 74 8.95 -10.85 -10.41
C TYR A 74 10.37 -11.30 -10.76
N GLU A 75 10.53 -12.55 -11.16
CA GLU A 75 11.73 -12.99 -11.85
C GLU A 75 11.91 -12.01 -13.02
N ALA A 76 12.70 -10.97 -12.80
CA ALA A 76 13.08 -10.07 -13.86
C ALA A 76 13.70 -10.95 -14.94
N PRO A 77 13.39 -10.77 -16.23
CA PRO A 77 13.95 -11.62 -17.29
C PRO A 77 15.48 -11.73 -17.11
N GLY A 78 15.96 -12.92 -16.75
CA GLY A 78 17.37 -13.18 -16.44
C GLY A 78 17.74 -13.35 -14.96
N MET A 79 16.81 -13.27 -14.01
CA MET A 79 17.05 -13.70 -12.61
C MET A 79 16.73 -15.18 -12.46
N PRO A 80 17.66 -16.01 -11.95
CA PRO A 80 17.40 -17.41 -11.68
C PRO A 80 16.34 -17.55 -10.59
N ALA A 81 15.47 -18.56 -10.72
CA ALA A 81 14.47 -18.89 -9.71
C ALA A 81 15.15 -19.02 -8.35
N LEU A 82 14.60 -18.40 -7.30
CA LEU A 82 15.18 -18.40 -5.94
C LEU A 82 15.47 -19.83 -5.43
N ASP A 83 14.68 -20.82 -5.86
CA ASP A 83 14.87 -22.24 -5.54
C ASP A 83 16.21 -22.82 -6.05
N SER A 84 16.79 -22.23 -7.11
CA SER A 84 18.09 -22.66 -7.65
C SER A 84 19.30 -22.06 -6.92
N LEU A 85 19.10 -21.03 -6.09
CA LEU A 85 20.17 -20.38 -5.31
C LEU A 85 20.33 -20.98 -3.89
N TYR A 86 19.37 -21.80 -3.45
CA TYR A 86 19.35 -22.42 -2.13
C TYR A 86 19.33 -23.97 -2.17
N GLN A 87 19.82 -24.58 -3.25
CA GLN A 87 20.21 -25.99 -3.22
C GLN A 87 21.58 -26.12 -2.56
N VAL A 88 21.59 -26.52 -1.29
CA VAL A 88 22.73 -27.17 -0.64
C VAL A 88 22.59 -28.68 -0.83
#